data_AF-A0A536ZJ14-F1
#
_entry.id   AF-A0A536ZJ14-F1
#
_cell.length_a   1.000
_cell.length_b   1.000
_cell.length_c   1.000
_cell.angle_alpha   90.00
_cell.angle_beta   90.00
_cell.angle_gamma   90.00
#
_symmetry.space_group_name_H-M   'P 1'
#
loop_
_entity.id
_entity.type
_entity.pdbx_description
1 polymer ?
#
loop_
_entity_poly.entity_id
_entity_poly.type
_entity_poly.pdbx_seq_one_letter_code
_entity_poly.pdbx_strand_id
1 'polypeptide(L)'
;MNAITSGDRPRCRTGAAVDSSVATLARFSRRTEEVMKLGSMLCIALFAASMPVAAQETGTLKKLRDTGEIVLGVRDASIPFSYADDSGKSIGYSVDLCMRVVDHLRQTLKMPALKVRQQLVTSANRVPLITNGTVDLECGSTVNNLERQKTVAFSLTTFIVNTKFIVKSSSGIQKTTDLKGKTVSVTGGTNTMGKIT
;
A
#
# COMPACT_ATOMS: atom_id res chain seq x y z
N MET A 1 40.20 -109.49 19.35
CA MET A 1 40.90 -110.21 18.27
C MET A 1 40.61 -109.49 16.96
N ASN A 2 41.68 -109.05 16.29
CA ASN A 2 41.85 -108.65 14.88
C ASN A 2 41.00 -107.48 14.33
N ALA A 3 41.57 -106.28 14.13
CA ALA A 3 42.38 -105.81 12.96
C ALA A 3 41.48 -105.57 11.72
N ILE A 4 41.52 -104.41 11.04
CA ILE A 4 42.51 -104.06 10.01
C ILE A 4 42.34 -102.57 9.59
N THR A 5 43.50 -101.87 9.51
CA THR A 5 44.01 -100.80 8.60
C THR A 5 43.05 -100.12 7.61
N SER A 6 43.24 -98.93 7.02
CA SER A 6 44.26 -97.86 6.94
C SER A 6 43.68 -96.87 5.91
N GLY A 7 44.05 -95.60 5.98
CA GLY A 7 44.20 -94.81 4.75
C GLY A 7 43.31 -93.58 4.60
N ASP A 8 44.03 -92.48 4.40
CA ASP A 8 43.68 -91.28 3.63
C ASP A 8 42.97 -90.11 4.31
N ARG A 9 43.75 -89.02 4.45
CA ARG A 9 43.25 -87.65 4.60
C ARG A 9 43.15 -87.05 3.19
N PRO A 10 42.13 -86.22 2.92
CA PRO A 10 42.51 -84.85 2.56
C PRO A 10 41.60 -83.76 3.13
N ARG A 11 42.32 -82.75 3.67
CA ARG A 11 42.15 -81.30 3.54
C ARG A 11 40.77 -80.67 3.78
N CYS A 12 40.75 -79.99 4.93
CA CYS A 12 40.00 -78.79 5.25
C CYS A 12 39.94 -77.76 4.10
N ARG A 13 38.73 -77.27 3.79
CA ARG A 13 38.49 -75.98 3.13
C ARG A 13 37.25 -75.34 3.76
N THR A 14 37.38 -74.85 4.98
CA THR A 14 36.35 -74.04 5.66
C THR A 14 36.46 -72.58 5.24
N GLY A 15 35.33 -72.00 4.79
CA GLY A 15 34.98 -70.61 5.08
C GLY A 15 35.28 -69.56 4.01
N ALA A 16 34.53 -69.56 2.90
CA ALA A 16 34.47 -68.43 1.95
C ALA A 16 33.07 -67.76 1.92
N ALA A 17 32.28 -67.85 3.00
CA ALA A 17 30.88 -67.41 3.00
C ALA A 17 30.50 -66.35 4.06
N VAL A 18 31.44 -65.85 4.87
CA VAL A 18 31.11 -64.94 5.99
C VAL A 18 31.37 -63.45 5.67
N ASP A 19 32.12 -63.14 4.60
CA ASP A 19 32.62 -61.77 4.36
C ASP A 19 31.66 -60.86 3.55
N SER A 20 30.72 -61.39 2.76
CA SER A 20 29.85 -60.54 1.92
C SER A 20 28.64 -59.95 2.66
N SER A 21 28.24 -60.53 3.80
CA SER A 21 27.01 -60.15 4.52
C SER A 21 27.22 -58.93 5.43
N VAL A 22 28.41 -58.78 6.02
CA VAL A 22 28.72 -57.67 6.95
C VAL A 22 28.94 -56.35 6.19
N ALA A 23 29.59 -56.39 5.02
CA ALA A 23 29.83 -55.21 4.18
C ALA A 23 28.57 -54.66 3.49
N THR A 24 27.50 -55.45 3.41
CA THR A 24 26.22 -55.06 2.80
C THR A 24 25.32 -54.33 3.82
N LEU A 25 25.33 -54.75 5.10
CA LEU A 25 24.58 -54.10 6.18
C LEU A 25 25.14 -52.71 6.55
N ALA A 26 26.46 -52.55 6.56
CA ALA A 26 27.10 -51.25 6.84
C ALA A 26 26.84 -50.19 5.75
N ARG A 27 26.67 -50.63 4.49
CA ARG A 27 26.31 -49.75 3.36
C ARG A 27 24.82 -49.37 3.35
N PHE A 28 23.95 -50.18 3.94
CA PHE A 28 22.53 -49.87 4.09
C PHE A 28 22.31 -48.81 5.19
N SER A 29 23.01 -48.92 6.32
CA SER A 29 22.93 -48.00 7.46
C SER A 29 23.45 -46.58 7.17
N ARG A 30 24.56 -46.43 6.41
CA ARG A 30 25.04 -45.09 5.99
C ARG A 30 24.15 -44.42 4.94
N ARG A 31 23.43 -45.20 4.12
CA ARG A 31 22.52 -44.68 3.10
C ARG A 31 21.22 -44.16 3.70
N THR A 32 20.77 -44.70 4.83
CA THR A 32 19.56 -44.22 5.53
C THR A 32 19.78 -42.90 6.28
N GLU A 33 20.97 -42.63 6.81
CA GLU A 33 21.27 -41.37 7.50
C GLU A 33 21.39 -40.17 6.54
N GLU A 34 21.98 -40.37 5.36
CA GLU A 34 22.08 -39.34 4.31
C GLU A 34 20.71 -38.98 3.73
N VAL A 35 19.84 -39.97 3.47
CA VAL A 35 18.50 -39.74 2.92
C VAL A 35 17.59 -39.05 3.96
N MET A 36 17.78 -39.32 5.26
CA MET A 36 17.04 -38.67 6.34
C MET A 36 17.51 -37.22 6.60
N LYS A 37 18.81 -36.93 6.46
CA LYS A 37 19.34 -35.55 6.52
C LYS A 37 18.92 -34.71 5.31
N LEU A 38 18.91 -35.30 4.11
CA LEU A 38 18.48 -34.62 2.88
C LEU A 38 16.96 -34.38 2.84
N GLY A 39 16.17 -35.34 3.35
CA GLY A 39 14.71 -35.17 3.51
C GLY A 39 14.35 -34.11 4.55
N SER A 40 15.08 -34.05 5.67
CA SER A 40 14.82 -33.07 6.73
C SER A 40 15.22 -31.64 6.34
N MET A 41 16.26 -31.44 5.50
CA MET A 41 16.60 -30.12 4.96
C MET A 41 15.59 -29.63 3.90
N LEU A 42 15.02 -30.53 3.09
CA LEU A 42 14.02 -30.18 2.08
C LEU A 42 12.68 -29.74 2.70
N CYS A 43 12.27 -30.35 3.83
CA CYS A 43 11.07 -29.94 4.56
C CYS A 43 11.21 -28.57 5.26
N ILE A 44 12.39 -28.20 5.75
CA ILE A 44 12.65 -26.88 6.34
C ILE A 44 12.66 -25.78 5.26
N ALA A 45 13.19 -26.07 4.08
CA ALA A 45 13.18 -25.14 2.94
C ALA A 45 11.75 -24.87 2.41
N LEU A 46 10.87 -25.89 2.43
CA LEU A 46 9.46 -25.74 2.03
C LEU A 46 8.62 -24.99 3.08
N PHE A 47 8.96 -25.06 4.37
CA PHE A 47 8.27 -24.32 5.43
C PHE A 47 8.66 -22.83 5.48
N ALA A 48 9.89 -22.47 5.08
CA ALA A 48 10.33 -21.07 5.02
C ALA A 48 9.66 -20.27 3.89
N ALA A 49 9.16 -20.94 2.84
CA ALA A 49 8.52 -20.30 1.68
C ALA A 49 7.03 -19.94 1.90
N SER A 50 6.43 -20.30 3.04
CA SER A 50 5.01 -20.06 3.35
C SER A 50 4.78 -18.97 4.39
N MET A 51 5.82 -18.22 4.78
CA MET A 51 5.65 -16.99 5.56
C MET A 51 4.93 -15.95 4.68
N PRO A 52 3.74 -15.46 5.07
CA PRO A 52 3.12 -14.35 4.37
C PRO A 52 4.07 -13.15 4.48
N VAL A 53 4.62 -12.72 3.34
CA VAL A 53 5.32 -11.44 3.25
C VAL A 53 4.26 -10.39 3.54
N ALA A 54 4.25 -9.88 4.78
CA ALA A 54 3.48 -8.70 5.10
C ALA A 54 3.99 -7.58 4.19
N ALA A 55 3.14 -7.14 3.25
CA ALA A 55 3.47 -5.99 2.43
C ALA A 55 3.84 -4.84 3.38
N GLN A 56 5.09 -4.39 3.31
CA GLN A 56 5.53 -3.31 4.17
C GLN A 56 4.75 -2.07 3.75
N GLU A 57 3.92 -1.56 4.66
CA GLU A 57 3.17 -0.33 4.43
C GLU A 57 4.18 0.79 4.10
N THR A 58 3.92 1.52 3.01
CA THR A 58 4.74 2.66 2.56
C THR A 58 3.89 3.91 2.43
N GLY A 59 4.54 5.07 2.32
CA GLY A 59 3.86 6.34 2.11
C GLY A 59 2.92 6.72 3.27
N THR A 60 1.74 7.22 2.92
CA THR A 60 0.77 7.79 3.87
C THR A 60 0.34 6.80 4.95
N LEU A 61 0.05 5.54 4.62
CA LEU A 61 -0.40 4.55 5.61
C LEU A 61 0.67 4.26 6.66
N LYS A 62 1.94 4.20 6.25
CA LYS A 62 3.07 4.08 7.16
C LYS A 62 3.18 5.31 8.07
N LYS A 63 3.10 6.52 7.49
CA LYS A 63 3.13 7.77 8.28
C LYS A 63 2.04 7.77 9.35
N LEU A 64 0.80 7.45 8.98
CA LEU A 64 -0.33 7.38 9.92
C LEU A 64 -0.07 6.39 11.06
N ARG A 65 0.52 5.23 10.77
CA ARG A 65 0.92 4.24 11.78
C ARG A 65 1.97 4.78 12.74
N ASP A 66 2.99 5.43 12.19
CA ASP A 66 4.11 5.95 12.97
C ASP A 66 3.69 7.15 13.85
N THR A 67 2.83 8.03 13.34
CA THR A 67 2.46 9.29 14.03
C THR A 67 1.18 9.18 14.84
N GLY A 68 0.29 8.24 14.51
CA GLY A 68 -1.06 8.18 15.08
C GLY A 68 -1.98 9.34 14.64
N GLU A 69 -1.63 10.04 13.56
CA GLU A 69 -2.37 11.21 13.06
C GLU A 69 -2.49 11.21 11.53
N ILE A 70 -3.66 11.64 11.03
CA ILE A 70 -3.89 12.03 9.64
C ILE A 70 -4.16 13.54 9.57
N VAL A 71 -3.49 14.22 8.62
CA VAL A 71 -3.70 15.64 8.36
C VAL A 71 -4.60 15.85 7.13
N LEU A 72 -5.80 16.38 7.36
CA LEU A 72 -6.76 16.71 6.31
C LEU A 72 -6.59 18.16 5.86
N GLY A 73 -6.40 18.36 4.56
CA GLY A 73 -6.38 19.67 3.93
C GLY A 73 -7.80 20.15 3.67
N VAL A 74 -8.21 21.24 4.30
CA VAL A 74 -9.57 21.78 4.22
C VAL A 74 -9.57 23.19 3.65
N ARG A 75 -10.69 23.60 3.07
CA ARG A 75 -10.92 24.93 2.49
C ARG A 75 -11.81 25.73 3.44
N ASP A 76 -11.59 27.04 3.48
CA ASP A 76 -12.39 28.00 4.24
C ASP A 76 -13.59 28.55 3.43
N ALA A 77 -13.45 28.66 2.12
CA ALA A 77 -14.40 29.35 1.25
C ALA A 77 -14.78 28.57 -0.02
N SER A 78 -14.90 27.24 0.03
CA SER A 78 -15.38 26.42 -1.10
C SER A 78 -16.77 25.83 -0.82
N ILE A 79 -17.76 26.71 -0.64
CA ILE A 79 -19.16 26.33 -0.40
C ILE A 79 -19.75 25.59 -1.62
N PRO A 80 -20.50 24.48 -1.45
CA PRO A 80 -20.83 23.76 -0.21
C PRO A 80 -19.91 22.55 0.07
N PHE A 81 -18.72 22.51 -0.52
CA PHE A 81 -17.81 21.36 -0.49
C PHE A 81 -16.93 21.33 0.76
N SER A 82 -16.24 22.42 1.04
CA SER A 82 -15.38 22.59 2.21
C SER A 82 -15.30 24.07 2.53
N TYR A 83 -15.81 24.43 3.69
CA TYR A 83 -15.91 25.81 4.14
C TYR A 83 -15.97 25.85 5.66
N ALA A 84 -15.62 26.99 6.24
CA ALA A 84 -15.82 27.22 7.66
C ALA A 84 -17.28 27.63 7.92
N ASP A 85 -17.91 27.02 8.93
CA ASP A 85 -19.15 27.55 9.49
C ASP A 85 -18.88 28.78 10.39
N ASP A 86 -19.95 29.34 10.95
CA ASP A 86 -19.87 30.53 11.82
C ASP A 86 -19.04 30.30 13.09
N SER A 87 -18.82 29.04 13.49
CA SER A 87 -17.95 28.66 14.61
C SER A 87 -16.49 28.45 14.21
N GLY A 88 -16.16 28.60 12.92
CA GLY A 88 -14.83 28.33 12.37
C GLY A 88 -14.56 26.84 12.11
N LYS A 89 -15.56 25.96 12.28
CA LYS A 89 -15.42 24.53 12.04
C LYS A 89 -15.50 24.26 10.53
N SER A 90 -14.57 23.47 10.01
CA SER A 90 -14.63 23.04 8.61
C SER A 90 -15.75 22.02 8.40
N ILE A 91 -16.67 22.34 7.50
CA ILE A 91 -17.83 21.53 7.15
C ILE A 91 -18.01 21.46 5.62
N GLY A 92 -18.91 20.60 5.16
CA GLY A 92 -19.33 20.51 3.76
C GLY A 92 -19.16 19.12 3.16
N TYR A 93 -19.69 18.95 1.96
CA TYR A 93 -19.78 17.65 1.29
C TYR A 93 -18.43 16.91 1.19
N SER A 94 -17.36 17.59 0.77
CA SER A 94 -16.04 16.97 0.63
C SER A 94 -15.39 16.69 1.98
N VAL A 95 -15.66 17.50 3.01
CA VAL A 95 -15.20 17.25 4.38
C VAL A 95 -15.85 15.99 4.93
N ASP A 96 -17.16 15.83 4.74
CA ASP A 96 -17.91 14.65 5.20
C ASP A 96 -17.41 13.37 4.53
N LEU A 97 -17.10 13.42 3.22
CA LEU A 97 -16.49 12.28 2.52
C LEU A 97 -15.12 11.91 3.08
N CYS A 98 -14.26 12.90 3.33
CA CYS A 98 -12.97 12.64 3.97
C CYS A 98 -13.09 12.04 5.36
N MET A 99 -14.06 12.50 6.16
CA MET A 99 -14.28 11.94 7.49
C MET A 99 -14.74 10.47 7.43
N ARG A 100 -15.54 10.09 6.43
CA ARG A 100 -15.86 8.68 6.17
C ARG A 100 -14.63 7.85 5.80
N VAL A 101 -13.68 8.42 5.05
CA VAL A 101 -12.39 7.77 4.78
C VAL A 101 -11.60 7.58 6.07
N VAL A 102 -11.54 8.58 6.93
CA VAL A 102 -10.87 8.46 8.25
C VAL A 102 -11.48 7.34 9.09
N ASP A 103 -12.82 7.27 9.17
CA ASP A 103 -13.49 6.24 9.96
C ASP A 103 -13.21 4.83 9.40
N HIS A 104 -13.17 4.70 8.07
CA HIS A 104 -12.75 3.46 7.43
C HIS A 104 -11.28 3.12 7.73
N LEU A 105 -10.37 4.10 7.70
CA LEU A 105 -8.96 3.91 8.06
C LEU A 105 -8.80 3.48 9.52
N ARG A 106 -9.57 4.04 10.47
CA ARG A 106 -9.56 3.62 11.88
C ARG A 106 -9.88 2.14 12.02
N GLN A 107 -10.86 1.66 11.27
CA GLN A 107 -11.28 0.25 11.28
C GLN A 107 -10.23 -0.65 10.61
N THR A 108 -9.87 -0.34 9.36
CA THR A 108 -8.96 -1.15 8.55
C THR A 108 -7.55 -1.22 9.16
N LEU A 109 -7.08 -0.12 9.73
CA LEU A 109 -5.80 -0.08 10.43
C LEU A 109 -5.91 -0.53 11.89
N LYS A 110 -7.10 -0.82 12.44
CA LYS A 110 -7.26 -1.11 13.88
C LYS A 110 -6.65 0.00 14.77
N MET A 111 -6.86 1.26 14.38
CA MET A 111 -6.39 2.46 15.07
C MET A 111 -7.58 3.32 15.50
N PRO A 112 -8.39 2.89 16.49
CA PRO A 112 -9.59 3.63 16.90
C PRO A 112 -9.26 5.05 17.40
N ALA A 113 -8.05 5.26 17.92
CA ALA A 113 -7.57 6.55 18.41
C ALA A 113 -6.84 7.41 17.35
N LEU A 114 -6.90 7.05 16.05
CA LEU A 114 -6.28 7.85 14.99
C LEU A 114 -6.79 9.30 15.05
N LYS A 115 -5.88 10.23 15.31
CA LYS A 115 -6.17 11.66 15.44
C LYS A 115 -6.37 12.29 14.07
N VAL A 116 -7.27 13.26 14.01
CA VAL A 116 -7.50 14.06 12.80
C VAL A 116 -7.02 15.47 13.09
N ARG A 117 -6.06 15.95 12.32
CA ARG A 117 -5.67 17.35 12.29
C ARG A 117 -6.18 17.98 11.01
N GLN A 118 -6.76 19.17 11.10
CA GLN A 118 -7.17 19.95 9.93
C GLN A 118 -6.14 21.02 9.63
N GLN A 119 -5.80 21.19 8.35
CA GLN A 119 -4.90 22.20 7.85
C GLN A 119 -5.62 23.01 6.76
N LEU A 120 -5.73 24.32 6.94
CA LEU A 120 -6.27 25.19 5.90
C LEU A 120 -5.32 25.19 4.68
N VAL A 121 -5.92 25.03 3.50
CA VAL A 121 -5.22 25.09 2.21
C VAL A 121 -5.93 26.01 1.24
N THR A 122 -5.15 26.60 0.34
CA THR A 122 -5.62 27.43 -0.77
C THR A 122 -5.58 26.63 -2.07
N SER A 123 -6.22 27.18 -3.10
CA SER A 123 -6.14 26.61 -4.45
C SER A 123 -4.71 26.49 -4.97
N ALA A 124 -3.82 27.40 -4.56
CA ALA A 124 -2.44 27.50 -5.03
C ALA A 124 -1.48 26.58 -4.25
N ASN A 125 -1.64 26.45 -2.93
CA ASN A 125 -0.68 25.71 -2.11
C ASN A 125 -1.05 24.25 -1.83
N ARG A 126 -2.27 23.80 -2.13
CA ARG A 126 -2.71 22.41 -1.83
C ARG A 126 -1.82 21.32 -2.43
N VAL A 127 -1.37 21.47 -3.68
CA VAL A 127 -0.52 20.46 -4.34
C VAL A 127 0.87 20.42 -3.67
N PRO A 128 1.58 21.55 -3.51
CA PRO A 128 2.83 21.57 -2.73
C PRO A 128 2.71 20.96 -1.33
N LEU A 129 1.61 21.23 -0.62
CA LEU A 129 1.39 20.72 0.75
C LEU A 129 1.08 19.21 0.80
N ILE A 130 0.49 18.65 -0.26
CA ILE A 130 0.36 17.19 -0.41
C ILE A 130 1.73 16.59 -0.73
N THR A 131 2.45 17.15 -1.71
CA THR A 131 3.73 16.60 -2.18
C THR A 131 4.81 16.61 -1.11
N ASN A 132 4.82 17.60 -0.21
CA ASN A 132 5.78 17.66 0.89
C ASN A 132 5.32 16.94 2.17
N GLY A 133 4.13 16.31 2.16
CA GLY A 133 3.60 15.54 3.28
C GLY A 133 3.03 16.37 4.44
N THR A 134 2.86 17.68 4.30
CA THR A 134 2.17 18.52 5.30
C THR A 134 0.70 18.14 5.41
N VAL A 135 0.07 17.78 4.29
CA VAL A 135 -1.30 17.29 4.19
C VAL A 135 -1.26 15.87 3.62
N ASP A 136 -2.07 14.98 4.18
CA ASP A 136 -2.17 13.58 3.75
C ASP A 136 -3.30 13.39 2.73
N LEU A 137 -4.40 14.13 2.89
CA LEU A 137 -5.59 14.05 2.04
C LEU A 137 -6.25 15.43 1.94
N GLU A 138 -6.51 15.91 0.71
CA GLU A 138 -7.27 17.15 0.48
C GLU A 138 -8.77 16.87 0.39
N CYS A 139 -9.56 17.71 1.05
CA CYS A 139 -10.98 17.56 1.25
C CYS A 139 -11.70 18.81 0.73
N GLY A 140 -11.73 19.00 -0.58
CA GLY A 140 -12.26 20.23 -1.17
C GLY A 140 -12.83 20.05 -2.58
N SER A 141 -12.57 21.05 -3.42
CA SER A 141 -13.15 21.20 -4.77
C SER A 141 -12.09 21.08 -5.86
N THR A 142 -11.07 20.24 -5.64
CA THR A 142 -9.93 20.11 -6.55
C THR A 142 -10.30 19.32 -7.79
N VAL A 143 -10.32 19.99 -8.94
CA VAL A 143 -10.50 19.33 -10.24
C VAL A 143 -9.38 18.33 -10.51
N ASN A 144 -9.77 17.08 -10.76
CA ASN A 144 -8.91 16.02 -11.26
C ASN A 144 -8.60 16.26 -12.75
N ASN A 145 -7.33 16.44 -13.11
CA ASN A 145 -6.89 16.59 -14.49
C ASN A 145 -5.49 15.96 -14.70
N LEU A 146 -5.13 15.72 -15.96
CA LEU A 146 -3.88 15.03 -16.31
C LEU A 146 -2.63 15.75 -15.81
N GLU A 147 -2.63 17.08 -15.77
CA GLU A 147 -1.46 17.83 -15.31
C GLU A 147 -1.21 17.60 -13.82
N ARG A 148 -2.26 17.64 -13.00
CA ARG A 148 -2.14 17.39 -11.55
C ARG A 148 -1.81 15.92 -11.25
N GLN A 149 -2.31 14.99 -12.06
CA GLN A 149 -2.00 13.56 -11.90
C GLN A 149 -0.51 13.24 -12.03
N LYS A 150 0.29 14.10 -12.66
CA LYS A 150 1.76 13.96 -12.68
C LYS A 150 2.41 14.16 -11.31
N THR A 151 1.74 14.81 -10.38
CA THR A 151 2.31 15.21 -9.07
C THR A 151 1.55 14.65 -7.87
N VAL A 152 0.24 14.42 -8.00
CA VAL A 152 -0.62 13.91 -6.92
C VAL A 152 -1.66 12.91 -7.45
N ALA A 153 -2.06 11.97 -6.61
CA ALA A 153 -3.16 11.05 -6.90
C ALA A 153 -4.52 11.69 -6.56
N PHE A 154 -5.58 11.21 -7.20
CA PHE A 154 -6.96 11.60 -6.93
C PHE A 154 -7.80 10.38 -6.56
N SER A 155 -8.83 10.60 -5.74
CA SER A 155 -9.90 9.63 -5.54
C SER A 155 -10.75 9.48 -6.80
N LEU A 156 -11.80 8.66 -6.69
CA LEU A 156 -12.91 8.69 -7.63
C LEU A 156 -13.52 10.10 -7.71
N THR A 157 -14.10 10.42 -8.86
CA THR A 157 -14.82 11.69 -9.07
C THR A 157 -16.07 11.72 -8.20
N THR A 158 -16.13 12.66 -7.26
CA THR A 158 -17.25 12.82 -6.31
C THR A 158 -18.22 13.93 -6.70
N PHE A 159 -17.83 14.82 -7.63
CA PHE A 159 -18.65 15.91 -8.14
C PHE A 159 -18.17 16.38 -9.50
N ILE A 160 -19.08 16.86 -10.35
CA ILE A 160 -18.77 17.43 -11.67
C ILE A 160 -19.25 18.88 -11.72
N VAL A 161 -18.37 19.80 -12.14
CA VAL A 161 -18.66 21.23 -12.25
C VAL A 161 -18.41 21.75 -13.66
N ASN A 162 -19.12 22.82 -14.01
CA ASN A 162 -18.84 23.63 -15.20
C ASN A 162 -18.37 25.02 -14.77
N THR A 163 -17.28 25.51 -15.38
CA THR A 163 -16.79 26.87 -15.14
C THR A 163 -17.74 27.88 -15.78
N LYS A 164 -18.24 28.84 -14.99
CA LYS A 164 -19.06 29.96 -15.44
C LYS A 164 -18.52 31.27 -14.85
N PHE A 165 -19.00 32.39 -15.37
CA PHE A 165 -18.75 33.71 -14.81
C PHE A 165 -19.95 34.15 -13.99
N ILE A 166 -19.69 34.88 -12.90
CA ILE A 166 -20.71 35.55 -12.11
C ILE A 166 -20.54 37.05 -12.36
N VAL A 167 -21.63 37.71 -12.69
CA VAL A 167 -21.66 39.15 -13.00
C VAL A 167 -22.82 39.80 -12.26
N LYS A 168 -22.73 41.12 -12.06
CA LYS A 168 -23.86 41.88 -11.55
C LYS A 168 -25.01 41.82 -12.56
N SER A 169 -26.25 41.65 -12.10
CA SER A 169 -27.43 41.57 -12.98
C SER A 169 -27.57 42.79 -13.88
N SER A 170 -27.17 43.96 -13.40
CA SER A 170 -27.19 45.23 -14.14
C SER A 170 -26.01 45.44 -15.11
N SER A 171 -25.11 44.47 -15.28
CA SER A 171 -23.87 44.65 -16.06
C SER A 171 -24.05 44.54 -17.57
N GLY A 172 -25.15 43.93 -18.04
CA GLY A 172 -25.38 43.63 -19.46
C GLY A 172 -24.49 42.52 -20.03
N ILE A 173 -23.61 41.91 -19.24
CA ILE A 173 -22.74 40.80 -19.67
C ILE A 173 -23.55 39.50 -19.70
N GLN A 174 -23.59 38.83 -20.85
CA GLN A 174 -24.34 37.57 -21.01
C GLN A 174 -23.47 36.42 -21.50
N LYS A 175 -22.39 36.71 -22.22
CA LYS A 175 -21.49 35.72 -22.81
C LYS A 175 -20.03 36.09 -22.61
N THR A 176 -19.16 35.12 -22.79
CA THR A 176 -17.72 35.26 -22.57
C THR A 176 -17.07 36.36 -23.42
N THR A 177 -17.57 36.58 -24.64
CA THR A 177 -17.07 37.64 -25.53
C THR A 177 -17.28 39.04 -24.97
N ASP A 178 -18.27 39.23 -24.10
CA ASP A 178 -18.58 40.53 -23.50
C ASP A 178 -17.54 40.91 -22.41
N LEU A 179 -16.71 39.96 -22.00
CA LEU A 179 -15.59 40.18 -21.07
C LEU A 179 -14.36 40.80 -21.74
N LYS A 180 -14.34 40.92 -23.08
CA LYS A 180 -13.20 41.48 -23.80
C LYS A 180 -12.91 42.92 -23.35
N GLY A 181 -11.67 43.18 -22.95
CA GLY A 181 -11.23 44.48 -22.44
C GLY A 181 -11.80 44.85 -21.06
N LYS A 182 -12.40 43.90 -20.34
CA LYS A 182 -12.85 44.07 -18.95
C LYS A 182 -11.84 43.46 -17.98
N THR A 183 -11.77 44.00 -16.77
CA THR A 183 -11.04 43.38 -15.67
C THR A 183 -11.86 42.21 -15.11
N VAL A 184 -11.26 41.02 -15.06
CA VAL A 184 -11.90 39.80 -14.54
C VAL A 184 -11.16 39.32 -13.30
N SER A 185 -11.88 39.13 -12.20
CA SER A 185 -11.33 38.52 -10.99
C SER A 185 -11.42 36.99 -11.07
N VAL A 186 -10.33 36.31 -10.70
CA VAL A 186 -10.25 34.85 -10.64
C VAL A 186 -9.41 34.41 -9.45
N THR A 187 -9.81 33.33 -8.78
CA THR A 187 -9.00 32.76 -7.70
C THR A 187 -7.72 32.14 -8.28
N GLY A 188 -6.57 32.57 -7.77
CA GLY A 188 -5.26 32.04 -8.14
C GLY A 188 -5.13 30.53 -7.89
N GLY A 189 -4.34 29.85 -8.73
CA GLY A 189 -4.10 28.40 -8.61
C GLY A 189 -5.30 27.51 -8.99
N THR A 190 -6.33 28.07 -9.62
CA THR A 190 -7.45 27.31 -10.19
C THR A 190 -7.23 27.01 -11.67
N ASN A 191 -7.90 25.97 -12.16
CA ASN A 191 -7.99 25.67 -13.60
C ASN A 191 -8.70 26.78 -14.41
N THR A 192 -9.45 27.66 -13.74
CA THR A 192 -10.14 28.78 -14.38
C THR A 192 -9.17 29.90 -14.75
N MET A 193 -8.08 30.07 -13.98
CA MET A 193 -7.07 31.10 -14.23
C MET A 193 -6.47 30.96 -15.64
N GLY A 194 -6.03 29.76 -16.01
CA GLY A 194 -5.49 29.49 -17.36
C GLY A 194 -6.51 29.51 -18.50
N LYS A 195 -7.80 29.79 -18.22
CA LYS A 195 -8.83 29.99 -19.24
C LYS A 195 -9.18 31.46 -19.48
N ILE A 196 -8.71 32.36 -18.61
CA ILE A 196 -9.04 33.79 -18.63
C ILE A 196 -7.81 34.63 -19.01
N THR A 197 -6.60 34.12 -18.71
CA THR A 197 -5.32 34.65 -19.20
C THR A 197 -5.01 34.11 -20.58
#